data_AF-A0A6M3IR05-F1
#
_entry.id   AF-A0A6M3IR05-F1
#
_cell.length_a   1.000
_cell.length_b   1.000
_cell.length_c   1.000
_cell.angle_alpha   90.00
_cell.angle_beta   90.00
_cell.angle_gamma   90.00
#
_symmetry.space_group_name_H-M   'P 1'
#
loop_
_entity.id
_entity.type
_entity.pdbx_description
1 polymer ?
#
loop_
_entity_poly.entity_id
_entity_poly.type
_entity_poly.pdbx_seq_one_letter_code
_entity_poly.pdbx_strand_id
1 'polypeptide(L)'
;MVAKLPDEIITQMHSEYMSGLRMLDVALAHGYKSESTLCYHFKQRNLFTRPRGGAIKASQKGHENGNWKGGRVIKTRGYILVWQPNHSRAEINGYVPEHILVAEKSLGRPIEKGEIVHHINKDTHDNRHENLLVTTQSNHINIHREDLQKCKAQS
;
A
#
# COMPACT_ATOMS: atom_id res chain seq x y z
N MET A 1 30.14 -27.34 -11.18
CA MET A 1 29.43 -28.44 -10.48
C MET A 1 29.67 -28.24 -8.99
N VAL A 2 28.64 -28.00 -8.19
CA VAL A 2 28.80 -27.82 -6.74
C VAL A 2 29.09 -29.20 -6.14
N ALA A 3 30.26 -29.37 -5.53
CA ALA A 3 30.63 -30.63 -4.87
C ALA A 3 29.56 -31.02 -3.85
N LYS A 4 29.19 -32.31 -3.80
CA LYS A 4 28.26 -32.81 -2.79
C LYS A 4 28.94 -32.71 -1.42
N LEU A 5 28.57 -31.69 -0.64
CA LEU A 5 29.05 -31.52 0.73
C LEU A 5 28.56 -32.66 1.63
N PRO A 6 29.36 -33.07 2.64
CA PRO A 6 28.94 -34.00 3.67
C PRO A 6 27.65 -33.53 4.35
N ASP A 7 26.72 -34.46 4.58
CA ASP A 7 25.41 -34.15 5.17
C ASP A 7 25.51 -33.58 6.59
N GLU A 8 26.58 -33.90 7.31
CA GLU A 8 26.88 -33.42 8.66
C GLU A 8 27.10 -31.90 8.69
N ILE A 9 27.87 -31.36 7.74
CA ILE A 9 28.13 -29.92 7.63
C ILE A 9 26.85 -29.16 7.30
N ILE A 10 26.02 -29.71 6.40
CA ILE A 10 24.74 -29.08 6.04
C ILE A 10 23.76 -29.09 7.21
N THR A 11 23.74 -30.17 8.01
CA THR A 11 22.90 -30.30 9.19
C THR A 11 23.36 -29.35 10.30
N GLN A 12 24.66 -29.17 10.48
CA GLN A 12 25.23 -28.18 11.39
C GLN A 12 24.81 -26.75 10.99
N MET A 13 25.01 -26.37 9.72
CA MET A 13 24.58 -25.05 9.22
C MET A 13 23.07 -24.84 9.34
N HIS A 14 22.27 -25.90 9.16
CA HIS A 14 20.83 -25.85 9.35
C HIS A 14 20.47 -25.57 10.81
N SER A 15 21.11 -26.26 11.76
CA SER A 15 20.95 -26.01 13.20
C SER A 15 21.33 -24.57 13.58
N GLU A 16 22.47 -24.09 13.10
CA GLU A 16 22.94 -22.70 13.31
C GLU A 16 21.92 -21.68 12.77
N TYR A 17 21.38 -21.92 11.57
CA TYR A 17 20.33 -21.08 10.97
C TYR A 17 19.02 -21.13 11.77
N MET A 18 18.63 -22.30 12.24
CA MET A 18 17.40 -22.49 13.04
C MET A 18 17.52 -21.87 14.44
N SER A 19 18.73 -21.71 14.98
CA SER A 19 18.98 -21.08 16.28
C SER A 19 18.71 -19.57 16.32
N GLY A 20 18.62 -18.90 15.16
CA GLY A 20 18.38 -17.46 15.11
C GLY A 20 19.25 -16.71 14.10
N LEU A 21 20.42 -17.25 13.76
CA LEU A 21 21.41 -16.60 12.90
C LEU A 21 20.88 -16.36 11.49
N ARG A 22 21.27 -15.25 10.84
CA ARG A 22 20.86 -15.01 9.44
C ARG A 22 21.57 -16.02 8.54
N MET A 23 20.88 -16.46 7.49
CA MET A 23 21.41 -17.46 6.56
C MET A 23 22.71 -17.00 5.89
N LEU A 24 22.82 -15.70 5.59
CA LEU A 24 24.04 -15.09 5.09
C LEU A 24 25.21 -15.17 6.09
N ASP A 25 24.95 -14.94 7.38
CA ASP A 25 26.01 -14.98 8.40
C ASP A 25 26.55 -16.41 8.57
N VAL A 26 25.66 -17.41 8.58
CA VAL A 26 26.05 -18.84 8.60
C VAL A 26 26.84 -19.19 7.33
N ALA A 27 26.39 -18.75 6.16
CA ALA A 27 27.11 -18.99 4.91
C ALA A 27 28.55 -18.41 4.95
N LEU A 28 28.71 -17.17 5.42
CA LEU A 28 30.02 -16.52 5.52
C LEU A 28 30.94 -17.20 6.54
N ALA A 29 30.42 -17.60 7.70
CA ALA A 29 31.18 -18.29 8.75
C ALA A 29 31.81 -19.61 8.28
N HIS A 30 31.15 -20.28 7.33
CA HIS A 30 31.64 -21.51 6.72
C HIS A 30 32.34 -21.29 5.36
N GLY A 31 32.70 -20.04 5.03
CA GLY A 31 33.53 -19.70 3.86
C GLY A 31 32.77 -19.48 2.55
N TYR A 32 31.45 -19.38 2.57
CA TYR A 32 30.63 -19.11 1.38
C TYR A 32 30.38 -17.63 1.18
N LYS A 33 30.33 -17.20 -0.08
CA LYS A 33 30.12 -15.79 -0.46
C LYS A 33 28.64 -15.37 -0.48
N SER A 34 27.71 -16.32 -0.40
CA SER A 34 26.27 -16.07 -0.54
C SER A 34 25.42 -17.13 0.15
N GLU A 35 24.26 -16.73 0.65
CA GLU A 35 23.24 -17.63 1.21
C GLU A 35 22.64 -18.61 0.20
N SER A 36 22.78 -18.34 -1.10
CA SER A 36 22.24 -19.17 -2.19
C SER A 36 22.73 -20.61 -2.13
N THR A 37 23.96 -20.83 -1.63
CA THR A 37 24.52 -22.17 -1.43
C THR A 37 23.74 -22.94 -0.36
N LEU A 38 23.46 -22.32 0.79
CA LEU A 38 22.68 -22.95 1.86
C LEU A 38 21.24 -23.22 1.41
N CYS A 39 20.60 -22.27 0.72
CA CYS A 39 19.28 -22.45 0.12
C CYS A 39 19.24 -23.69 -0.81
N TYR A 40 20.25 -23.85 -1.66
CA TYR A 40 20.36 -25.01 -2.54
C TYR A 40 20.46 -26.31 -1.73
N HIS A 41 21.38 -26.38 -0.76
CA HIS A 41 21.61 -27.59 0.02
C HIS A 41 20.43 -27.99 0.92
N PHE A 42 19.74 -27.02 1.52
CA PHE A 42 18.53 -27.27 2.32
C PHE A 42 17.40 -27.83 1.45
N LYS A 43 17.20 -27.26 0.24
CA LYS A 43 16.20 -27.77 -0.71
C LYS A 43 16.49 -29.19 -1.16
N GLN A 44 17.75 -29.52 -1.48
CA GLN A 44 18.13 -30.88 -1.91
C GLN A 44 17.92 -31.95 -0.83
N ARG A 45 17.89 -31.56 0.44
CA ARG A 45 17.72 -32.46 1.60
C ARG A 45 16.36 -32.32 2.28
N ASN A 46 15.43 -31.60 1.64
CA ASN A 46 14.10 -31.34 2.18
C ASN A 46 14.11 -30.72 3.60
N LEU A 47 15.15 -29.92 3.90
CA LEU A 47 15.28 -29.20 5.17
C LEU A 47 14.43 -27.93 5.11
N PHE A 48 13.56 -27.76 6.09
CA PHE A 48 12.69 -26.59 6.17
C PHE A 48 13.50 -25.34 6.48
N THR A 49 13.29 -24.28 5.72
CA THR A 49 13.73 -22.94 6.12
C THR A 49 12.74 -22.36 7.11
N ARG A 50 13.19 -21.56 8.09
CA ARG A 50 12.29 -20.75 8.92
C ARG A 50 11.25 -20.07 8.03
N PRO A 51 9.94 -20.15 8.37
CA PRO A 51 8.89 -19.58 7.54
C PRO A 51 9.19 -18.10 7.29
N ARG A 52 8.90 -17.60 6.08
CA ARG A 52 8.78 -16.15 5.84
C ARG A 52 7.64 -15.65 6.72
N GLY A 53 7.93 -15.31 7.97
CA GLY A 53 6.89 -15.16 8.99
C GLY A 53 7.36 -15.27 10.45
N GLY A 54 8.61 -15.63 10.70
CA GLY A 54 9.26 -15.33 12.00
C GLY A 54 9.62 -13.84 12.17
N ALA A 55 9.40 -13.02 11.15
CA ALA A 55 9.41 -11.57 11.29
C ALA A 55 8.06 -11.14 11.88
N ILE A 56 8.07 -10.66 13.12
CA ILE A 56 6.98 -9.82 13.64
C ILE A 56 6.95 -8.56 12.77
N LYS A 57 6.20 -8.56 11.68
CA LYS A 57 5.69 -7.35 11.04
C LYS A 57 4.26 -7.57 10.62
N ALA A 58 3.40 -7.80 11.61
CA ALA A 58 1.99 -7.58 11.46
C ALA A 58 1.78 -6.11 11.05
N SER A 59 1.17 -5.90 9.88
CA SER A 59 0.46 -4.67 9.52
C SER A 59 1.14 -3.34 9.83
N GLN A 60 2.42 -3.17 9.49
CA GLN A 60 3.03 -1.83 9.55
C GLN A 60 2.27 -0.91 8.57
N LYS A 61 1.46 0.00 9.12
CA LYS A 61 0.68 0.99 8.37
C LYS A 61 1.14 2.39 8.78
N GLY A 62 0.86 3.39 7.95
CA GLY A 62 1.25 4.75 8.28
C GLY A 62 2.78 4.88 8.45
N HIS A 63 3.17 5.63 9.48
CA HIS A 63 4.56 5.91 9.83
C HIS A 63 5.36 4.67 10.25
N GLU A 64 4.71 3.58 10.61
CA GLU A 64 5.38 2.34 11.01
C GLU A 64 5.92 1.56 9.79
N ASN A 65 5.42 1.87 8.59
CA ASN A 65 5.88 1.25 7.35
C ASN A 65 7.18 1.92 6.89
N GLY A 66 8.26 1.15 6.72
CA GLY A 66 9.54 1.67 6.23
C GLY A 66 9.48 2.31 4.83
N ASN A 67 8.42 2.03 4.05
CA ASN A 67 8.16 2.66 2.76
C ASN A 67 7.25 3.90 2.86
N TRP A 68 7.03 4.45 4.05
CA TRP A 68 6.19 5.61 4.27
C TRP A 68 6.73 6.87 3.58
N LYS A 69 5.91 7.47 2.70
CA LYS A 69 6.25 8.69 1.96
C LYS A 69 5.33 9.86 2.35
N GLY A 70 5.15 10.07 3.64
CA GLY A 70 4.36 11.21 4.15
C GLY A 70 2.85 11.08 4.02
N GLY A 71 2.33 9.91 3.66
CA GLY A 71 0.90 9.61 3.71
C GLY A 71 0.05 10.24 2.62
N ARG A 72 0.67 10.74 1.55
CA ARG A 72 -0.04 11.17 0.35
C ARG A 72 0.16 10.16 -0.77
N VAL A 73 -0.92 9.64 -1.33
CA VAL A 73 -0.89 8.57 -2.34
C VAL A 73 -1.80 8.95 -3.50
N ILE A 74 -1.36 8.72 -4.74
CA ILE A 74 -2.18 8.88 -5.94
C ILE A 74 -2.74 7.51 -6.32
N LYS A 75 -4.07 7.36 -6.31
CA LYS A 75 -4.78 6.15 -6.71
C LYS A 75 -4.93 6.11 -8.24
N THR A 76 -5.22 4.92 -8.77
CA THR A 76 -5.64 4.77 -10.17
C THR A 76 -6.79 5.72 -10.48
N ARG A 77 -6.74 6.42 -11.63
CA ARG A 77 -7.67 7.50 -12.06
C ARG A 77 -7.45 8.88 -11.41
N GLY A 78 -6.29 9.12 -10.80
CA GLY A 78 -5.87 10.47 -10.40
C GLY A 78 -6.33 10.93 -9.02
N TYR A 79 -7.11 10.12 -8.31
CA TYR A 79 -7.55 10.46 -6.95
C TYR A 79 -6.38 10.54 -5.99
N ILE A 80 -6.19 11.71 -5.39
CA ILE A 80 -5.22 11.90 -4.32
C ILE A 80 -5.86 11.51 -2.99
N LEU A 81 -5.16 10.66 -2.24
CA LEU A 81 -5.52 10.19 -0.90
C LEU A 81 -4.51 10.71 0.13
N VAL A 82 -4.99 11.08 1.31
CA VAL A 82 -4.20 11.57 2.44
C VAL A 82 -4.47 10.70 3.65
N TRP A 83 -3.41 10.30 4.36
CA TRP A 83 -3.51 9.48 5.56
C TRP A 83 -4.12 10.26 6.72
N GLN A 84 -5.32 9.87 7.10
CA GLN A 84 -6.01 10.35 8.29
C GLN A 84 -6.84 9.21 8.87
N PRO A 85 -6.23 8.26 9.61
CA PRO A 85 -6.90 7.03 10.01
C PRO A 85 -8.04 7.26 11.01
N ASN A 86 -8.03 8.40 11.71
CA ASN A 86 -9.05 8.78 12.67
C ASN A 86 -10.18 9.62 12.03
N HIS A 87 -10.13 9.87 10.73
CA HIS A 87 -11.16 10.65 10.04
C HIS A 87 -12.42 9.81 9.84
N SER A 88 -13.59 10.42 10.00
CA SER A 88 -14.90 9.75 9.82
C SER A 88 -15.08 9.17 8.41
N ARG A 89 -14.44 9.78 7.41
CA ARG A 89 -14.43 9.38 6.00
C ARG A 89 -13.18 8.59 5.58
N ALA A 90 -12.40 8.10 6.53
CA ALA A 90 -11.25 7.24 6.21
C ALA A 90 -11.73 5.90 5.60
N GLU A 91 -11.10 5.50 4.51
CA GLU A 91 -11.20 4.14 3.97
C GLU A 91 -10.62 3.13 4.98
N ILE A 92 -10.88 1.83 4.81
CA ILE A 92 -10.36 0.75 5.68
C ILE A 92 -8.83 0.73 5.82
N ASN A 93 -8.14 1.35 4.87
CA ASN A 93 -6.69 1.50 4.86
C ASN A 93 -6.21 2.72 5.65
N GLY A 94 -7.08 3.58 6.19
CA GLY A 94 -6.73 4.78 6.96
C GLY A 94 -6.55 6.05 6.13
N TYR A 95 -6.88 6.03 4.83
CA TYR A 95 -6.75 7.18 3.94
C TYR A 95 -8.09 7.84 3.63
N VAL A 96 -8.06 9.15 3.42
CA VAL A 96 -9.20 9.98 3.03
C VAL A 96 -8.91 10.64 1.68
N PRO A 97 -9.87 10.73 0.75
CA PRO A 97 -9.70 11.52 -0.47
C PRO A 97 -9.42 13.00 -0.17
N GLU A 98 -8.39 13.57 -0.80
CA GLU A 98 -7.93 14.95 -0.58
C GLU A 98 -9.03 15.98 -0.88
N HIS A 99 -9.84 15.76 -1.92
CA HIS A 99 -10.96 16.63 -2.26
C HIS A 99 -12.03 16.72 -1.16
N ILE A 100 -12.23 15.66 -0.36
CA ILE A 100 -13.15 15.69 0.79
C ILE A 100 -12.60 16.64 1.84
N LEU A 101 -11.31 16.52 2.17
CA LEU A 101 -10.65 17.35 3.17
C LEU A 101 -10.64 18.83 2.76
N VAL A 102 -10.39 19.12 1.47
CA VAL A 102 -10.44 20.50 0.97
C VAL A 102 -11.87 21.06 1.02
N ALA A 103 -12.87 20.27 0.60
CA ALA A 103 -14.27 20.68 0.65
C ALA A 103 -14.75 20.93 2.08
N GLU A 104 -14.42 20.06 3.04
CA GLU A 104 -14.75 20.24 4.47
C GLU A 104 -14.11 21.50 5.05
N LYS A 105 -12.83 21.73 4.73
CA LYS A 105 -12.12 22.94 5.15
C LYS A 105 -12.77 24.20 4.59
N SER A 106 -13.20 24.17 3.33
CA SER A 106 -13.88 25.30 2.69
C SER A 106 -15.29 25.54 3.24
N LEU A 107 -16.00 24.48 3.63
CA LEU A 107 -17.34 24.55 4.23
C LEU A 107 -17.30 24.97 5.70
N GLY A 108 -16.18 24.75 6.39
CA GLY A 108 -16.07 24.95 7.84
C GLY A 108 -16.84 23.92 8.67
N ARG A 109 -17.33 22.84 8.05
CA ARG A 109 -17.99 21.70 8.69
C ARG A 109 -17.65 20.39 7.98
N PRO A 110 -17.78 19.23 8.66
CA PRO A 110 -17.69 17.94 7.99
C PRO A 110 -18.77 17.78 6.91
N ILE A 111 -18.46 16.97 5.89
CA ILE A 111 -19.43 16.57 4.87
C ILE A 111 -20.37 15.54 5.49
N GLU A 112 -21.67 15.78 5.36
CA GLU A 112 -22.71 14.96 5.95
C GLU A 112 -22.93 13.65 5.17
N LYS A 113 -23.55 12.68 5.83
CA LYS A 113 -23.90 11.42 5.20
C LYS A 113 -24.94 11.65 4.10
N GLY A 114 -24.55 11.39 2.86
CA GLY A 114 -25.39 11.58 1.67
C GLY A 114 -24.96 12.76 0.79
N GLU A 115 -24.05 13.59 1.29
CA GLU A 115 -23.37 14.60 0.49
C GLU A 115 -22.17 13.98 -0.26
N ILE A 116 -21.91 14.49 -1.46
CA ILE A 116 -20.86 14.05 -2.38
C ILE A 116 -20.15 15.30 -2.91
N VAL A 117 -18.83 15.19 -3.06
CA VAL A 117 -18.01 16.22 -3.71
C VAL A 117 -17.92 15.94 -5.21
N HIS A 118 -18.24 16.93 -6.02
CA HIS A 118 -18.18 16.91 -7.47
C HIS A 118 -17.06 17.83 -7.97
N HIS A 119 -16.23 17.35 -8.87
CA HIS A 119 -15.25 18.17 -9.58
C HIS A 119 -15.92 18.85 -10.78
N ILE A 120 -16.06 20.17 -10.73
CA ILE A 120 -16.79 20.96 -11.74
C ILE A 120 -16.12 20.83 -13.12
N ASN A 121 -14.78 20.88 -13.18
CA ASN A 121 -14.01 20.72 -14.41
C ASN A 121 -13.80 19.25 -14.83
N LYS A 122 -14.29 18.28 -14.04
CA LYS A 122 -14.13 16.82 -14.24
C LYS A 122 -12.68 16.31 -14.18
N ASP A 123 -11.73 17.14 -13.78
CA ASP A 123 -10.36 16.74 -13.48
C ASP A 123 -10.22 16.37 -12.01
N THR A 124 -9.98 15.09 -11.75
CA THR A 124 -9.82 14.53 -10.40
C THR A 124 -8.52 14.95 -9.71
N HIS A 125 -7.59 15.59 -10.43
CA HIS A 125 -6.34 16.12 -9.86
C HIS A 125 -6.49 17.56 -9.36
N ASP A 126 -7.46 18.31 -9.86
CA ASP A 126 -7.67 19.70 -9.48
C ASP A 126 -8.57 19.78 -8.23
N ASN A 127 -7.95 19.67 -7.07
CA ASN A 127 -8.62 19.72 -5.77
C ASN A 127 -8.72 21.14 -5.20
N ARG A 128 -8.58 22.20 -6.00
CA ARG A 128 -8.81 23.57 -5.51
C ARG A 128 -10.27 23.73 -5.08
N HIS A 129 -10.52 24.42 -3.96
CA HIS A 129 -11.88 24.55 -3.40
C HIS A 129 -12.89 25.13 -4.40
N GLU A 130 -12.46 26.04 -5.28
CA GLU A 130 -13.27 26.65 -6.35
C GLU A 130 -13.72 25.66 -7.43
N ASN A 131 -13.04 24.53 -7.56
CA ASN A 131 -13.38 23.46 -8.50
C ASN A 131 -14.22 22.34 -7.84
N LEU A 132 -14.49 22.43 -6.54
CA LEU A 132 -15.19 21.41 -5.77
C LEU A 132 -16.60 21.90 -5.39
N LEU A 133 -17.61 21.14 -5.80
CA LEU A 133 -19.00 21.38 -5.44
C LEU A 133 -19.51 20.27 -4.52
N VAL A 134 -19.96 20.63 -3.32
CA VAL A 134 -20.66 19.69 -2.43
C VAL A 134 -22.14 19.66 -2.79
N THR A 135 -22.66 18.47 -3.09
CA THR A 135 -24.02 18.28 -3.58
C THR A 135 -24.59 16.92 -3.15
N THR A 136 -25.87 16.70 -3.38
CA THR A 136 -26.52 15.41 -3.09
C THR A 136 -26.28 14.41 -4.22
N GLN A 137 -26.43 13.11 -3.94
CA GLN A 137 -26.35 12.07 -4.97
C GLN A 137 -27.29 12.32 -6.16
N SER A 138 -28.53 12.76 -5.89
CA SER A 138 -29.52 13.05 -6.93
C SER A 138 -29.08 14.21 -7.82
N ASN A 139 -28.60 15.30 -7.23
CA ASN A 139 -28.11 16.44 -7.99
C ASN A 139 -26.84 16.11 -8.77
N HIS A 140 -25.92 15.33 -8.19
CA HIS A 140 -24.74 14.84 -8.89
C HIS A 140 -25.10 14.08 -10.17
N ILE A 141 -26.10 13.19 -10.10
CA ILE A 141 -26.59 12.44 -11.28
C ILE A 141 -27.21 13.40 -12.31
N ASN A 142 -27.98 14.39 -11.87
CA ASN A 142 -28.57 15.38 -12.77
C ASN A 142 -27.50 16.21 -13.49
N ILE A 143 -26.46 16.65 -12.80
CA ILE A 143 -25.33 17.38 -13.39
C ILE A 143 -24.68 16.57 -14.52
N HIS A 144 -24.38 15.29 -14.28
CA HIS A 144 -23.84 14.41 -15.33
C HIS A 144 -24.81 14.22 -16.50
N ARG A 145 -26.11 14.17 -16.23
CA ARG A 145 -27.13 14.04 -17.26
C ARG A 145 -27.20 15.27 -18.17
N GLU A 146 -27.17 16.46 -17.59
CA GLU A 146 -27.16 17.73 -18.33
C GLU A 146 -25.91 17.87 -19.19
N ASP A 147 -24.76 17.50 -18.65
CA ASP A 147 -23.49 17.51 -19.39
C ASP A 147 -23.50 16.57 -20.59
N LEU A 148 -24.08 15.37 -20.43
CA LEU A 148 -24.26 14.43 -21.54
C LEU A 148 -25.23 14.96 -22.60
N GLN A 149 -26.26 15.70 -22.21
CA GLN A 149 -27.20 16.33 -23.14
C GLN A 149 -26.56 17.47 -23.93
N LYS A 150 -25.73 18.29 -23.28
CA LYS A 150 -24.98 19.38 -23.95
C LYS A 150 -24.04 18.85 -25.03
N CYS A 151 -23.29 17.78 -24.75
CA CYS A 151 -22.44 17.15 -25.77
C CYS A 151 -23.24 16.67 -26.99
N LYS A 152 -24.42 16.09 -26.77
CA LYS A 152 -25.30 15.60 -27.86
C LYS A 152 -25.95 16.73 -28.67
N ALA A 153 -26.21 17.88 -28.05
CA ALA A 153 -26.79 19.04 -28.74
C ALA A 153 -25.74 19.87 -29.53
N GLN A 154 -24.45 19.62 -29.29
CA GLN A 154 -23.32 20.24 -29.98
C GLN A 154 -22.68 19.32 -31.04
N SER A 155 -23.31 18.17 -31.33
CA SER A 155 -22.89 17.18 -32.33
C SER A 155 -23.78 17.22 -33.56
#